data_AF-A0A803LFB8-F1
#
_entry.id   AF-A0A803LFB8-F1
#
_cell.length_a   1.000
_cell.length_b   1.000
_cell.length_c   1.000
_cell.angle_alpha   90.00
_cell.angle_beta   90.00
_cell.angle_gamma   90.00
#
_symmetry.space_group_name_H-M   'P 1'
#
loop_
_entity.id
_entity.type
_entity.pdbx_description
1 polymer ?
#
loop_
_entity_poly.entity_id
_entity_poly.type
_entity_poly.pdbx_seq_one_letter_code
_entity_poly.pdbx_strand_id
1 'polypeptide(L)'
;MNLLEKLPRMQRKEPQKLQKVEEVGPVWWVETSENISRHFQFDPDGRFSVKMLEDSRPVVKRVTESFLNTFFPSGYPYSVNEGYGRYTQFRALQHFTSAALSVLSTQSLLFAAGLRPTPAQATVVSWVLKDGMEHVGKLICSNLGARMDSEPKRWRIFADVLYDFGTGLEVLSPICSISTIQASRVVEGMATVAARATRLPLYSSFAKEGNLSDLVAKGEALSTLFNVIGMGAGITLASTVCSSIQGKVIAAPLLSVLHVYSVVEEMKAVPVNILNPQRTALLVADFLKMGKISTPANLRYKEDLLFPGRLIEDAGNVLVGRALHKATKPSAFLKWKEIFPEEKFVLSQNNNWIDMVLEQNATGEDAIRGWLVAAYASNIEQSYYDGLSPSVLLEAYEKMESVFPQFLSELQVLCCCLTSSSVAAARPGFLFTRHRGRCTPQYWSTRREEWPKMVPQRSTVSKVFGSRVIERFRSDMTMLEAATRNDDVENAYARLLKQSSAALLNSYSRLGYPYKAWEVKTLLLQGLFSENDAAQQAQILKKANEACN
;
A
#
# COMPACT_ATOMS: atom_id res chain seq x y z
N MET A 1 -1.06 -30.91 -66.39
CA MET A 1 -0.74 -31.90 -65.34
C MET A 1 0.78 -32.06 -65.28
N ASN A 2 1.28 -32.07 -64.04
CA ASN A 2 2.64 -32.23 -63.48
C ASN A 2 3.78 -32.68 -64.41
N LEU A 3 4.97 -32.03 -64.37
CA LEU A 3 5.93 -31.91 -63.25
C LEU A 3 6.45 -33.27 -62.75
N LEU A 4 7.53 -33.73 -63.36
CA LEU A 4 8.72 -34.35 -62.75
C LEU A 4 9.40 -35.20 -63.81
N GLU A 5 10.36 -34.62 -64.53
CA GLU A 5 11.50 -35.31 -65.15
C GLU A 5 12.15 -34.31 -66.10
N LYS A 6 13.13 -33.57 -65.61
CA LYS A 6 14.20 -32.92 -66.40
C LYS A 6 15.11 -32.16 -65.44
N LEU A 7 15.98 -32.91 -64.77
CA LEU A 7 17.19 -32.37 -64.17
C LEU A 7 18.39 -32.98 -64.90
N PRO A 8 19.14 -32.20 -65.69
CA PRO A 8 20.50 -32.54 -66.06
C PRO A 8 21.51 -31.86 -65.13
N ARG A 9 22.47 -32.66 -64.68
CA ARG A 9 23.66 -32.27 -63.90
C ARG A 9 24.50 -31.24 -64.67
N MET A 10 25.04 -30.24 -63.96
CA MET A 10 26.17 -29.43 -64.45
C MET A 10 27.30 -29.36 -63.43
N GLN A 11 28.51 -29.39 -63.98
CA GLN A 11 29.78 -29.71 -63.36
C GLN A 11 30.36 -28.58 -62.48
N ARG A 12 31.18 -29.01 -61.53
CA ARG A 12 31.92 -28.23 -60.53
C ARG A 12 33.03 -27.40 -61.18
N LYS A 13 33.02 -26.07 -61.00
CA LYS A 13 34.18 -25.18 -61.23
C LYS A 13 34.80 -24.81 -59.87
N GLU A 14 36.12 -24.78 -59.83
CA GLU A 14 36.95 -24.51 -58.64
C GLU A 14 36.65 -23.14 -58.00
N PRO A 15 36.79 -23.01 -56.67
CA PRO A 15 36.55 -21.76 -55.97
C PRO A 15 37.63 -20.72 -56.29
N GLN A 16 37.18 -19.56 -56.75
CA GLN A 16 37.99 -18.37 -56.98
C GLN A 16 38.71 -17.93 -55.70
N LYS A 17 39.94 -17.44 -55.87
CA LYS A 17 40.82 -16.86 -54.84
C LYS A 17 40.02 -15.99 -53.87
N LEU A 18 40.08 -16.32 -52.57
CA LEU A 18 39.64 -15.47 -51.47
C LEU A 18 40.34 -14.11 -51.62
N GLN A 19 39.59 -13.08 -52.03
CA GLN A 19 40.02 -11.71 -51.84
C GLN A 19 40.19 -11.49 -50.33
N LYS A 20 41.34 -10.95 -49.93
CA LYS A 20 41.58 -10.42 -48.59
C LYS A 20 40.36 -9.57 -48.21
N VAL A 21 39.68 -9.96 -47.14
CA VAL A 21 38.77 -9.05 -46.42
C VAL A 21 39.61 -7.85 -46.05
N GLU A 22 39.33 -6.68 -46.61
CA GLU A 22 39.84 -5.42 -46.08
C GLU A 22 39.48 -5.41 -44.59
N GLU A 23 40.49 -5.43 -43.72
CA GLU A 23 40.28 -5.13 -42.30
C GLU A 23 39.66 -3.73 -42.25
N VAL A 24 38.35 -3.69 -42.01
CA VAL A 24 37.64 -2.44 -41.73
C VAL A 24 38.33 -1.87 -40.49
N GLY A 25 39.13 -0.82 -40.69
CA GLY A 25 39.80 -0.11 -39.61
C GLY A 25 38.79 0.35 -38.56
N PRO A 26 39.25 0.69 -37.34
CA PRO A 26 38.36 1.10 -36.26
C PRO A 26 37.43 2.22 -36.74
N VAL A 27 36.13 2.00 -36.65
CA VAL A 27 35.12 3.01 -37.00
C VAL A 27 35.03 3.96 -35.82
N TRP A 28 35.40 5.22 -36.06
CA TRP A 28 35.31 6.26 -35.04
C TRP A 28 34.61 7.49 -35.59
N TRP A 29 33.92 8.20 -34.70
CA TRP A 29 33.34 9.50 -34.97
C TRP A 29 33.29 10.34 -33.70
N VAL A 30 33.17 11.66 -33.86
CA VAL A 30 32.97 12.59 -32.75
C VAL A 30 31.56 13.15 -32.85
N GLU A 31 30.77 12.97 -31.79
CA GLU A 31 29.48 13.61 -31.65
C GLU A 31 29.65 14.88 -30.81
N THR A 32 29.36 16.03 -31.40
CA THR A 32 29.30 17.33 -30.71
C THR A 32 27.84 17.69 -30.48
N SER A 33 27.42 17.72 -29.21
CA SER A 33 26.11 18.21 -28.78
C SER A 33 26.35 19.48 -27.96
N GLU A 34 26.07 20.65 -28.52
CA GLU A 34 26.20 22.04 -27.98
C GLU A 34 27.35 22.32 -26.98
N ASN A 35 27.38 21.65 -25.82
CA ASN A 35 28.37 21.82 -24.75
C ASN A 35 29.22 20.56 -24.43
N ILE A 36 29.07 19.46 -25.17
CA ILE A 36 29.77 18.19 -24.93
C ILE A 36 30.26 17.62 -26.26
N SER A 37 31.52 17.18 -26.30
CA SER A 37 32.06 16.38 -27.40
C SER A 37 32.42 14.97 -26.90
N ARG A 38 31.89 13.95 -27.59
CA ARG A 38 32.12 12.53 -27.28
C ARG A 38 32.78 11.85 -28.47
N HIS A 39 33.90 11.18 -28.22
CA HIS A 39 34.56 10.31 -29.17
C HIS A 39 34.02 8.89 -29.01
N PHE A 40 33.43 8.36 -30.08
CA PHE A 40 32.95 7.00 -30.18
C PHE A 40 33.95 6.19 -30.99
N GLN A 41 34.35 5.03 -30.50
CA GLN A 41 35.28 4.13 -31.17
C GLN A 41 34.77 2.70 -31.08
N PHE A 42 34.58 2.07 -32.25
CA PHE A 42 34.39 0.64 -32.38
C PHE A 42 35.72 -0.01 -32.74
N ASP A 43 36.22 -0.84 -31.83
CA ASP A 43 37.43 -1.62 -32.05
C ASP A 43 37.10 -2.87 -32.90
N PRO A 44 38.06 -3.37 -33.72
CA PRO A 44 37.84 -4.53 -34.59
C PRO A 44 37.47 -5.83 -33.86
N ASP A 45 37.65 -5.89 -32.54
CA ASP A 45 37.31 -7.00 -31.66
C ASP A 45 35.86 -6.95 -31.12
N GLY A 46 35.07 -5.98 -31.58
CA GLY A 46 33.68 -5.78 -31.17
C GLY A 46 33.51 -4.97 -29.89
N ARG A 47 34.59 -4.41 -29.32
CA ARG A 47 34.50 -3.50 -28.18
C ARG A 47 34.08 -2.10 -28.61
N PHE A 48 33.10 -1.55 -27.89
CA PHE A 48 32.64 -0.17 -28.07
C PHE A 48 33.15 0.67 -26.90
N SER A 49 33.85 1.77 -27.20
CA SER A 49 34.31 2.72 -26.19
C SER A 49 33.83 4.13 -26.49
N VAL A 50 33.47 4.85 -25.43
CA VAL A 50 33.05 6.26 -25.50
C VAL A 50 33.98 7.05 -24.59
N LYS A 51 34.69 8.03 -25.14
CA LYS A 51 35.55 8.96 -24.40
C LYS A 51 34.97 10.37 -24.48
N MET A 52 34.84 11.04 -23.35
CA MET A 52 34.49 12.46 -23.32
C MET A 52 35.74 13.27 -23.67
N LEU A 53 35.70 14.01 -24.79
CA LEU A 53 36.84 14.80 -25.26
C LEU A 53 36.84 16.19 -24.63
N GLU A 54 35.67 16.85 -24.65
CA GLU A 54 35.49 18.19 -24.13
C GLU A 54 34.11 18.33 -23.50
N ASP A 55 34.07 18.95 -22.34
CA ASP A 55 32.85 19.39 -21.69
C ASP A 55 33.05 20.88 -21.46
N SER A 56 32.22 21.71 -22.11
CA SER A 56 32.25 23.17 -22.00
C SER A 56 31.10 23.70 -21.13
N ARG A 57 30.31 22.82 -20.51
CA ARG A 57 29.24 23.23 -19.58
C ARG A 57 29.83 24.03 -18.40
N PRO A 58 29.15 25.06 -17.89
CA PRO A 58 29.55 25.72 -16.64
C PRO A 58 29.69 24.72 -15.49
N VAL A 59 30.65 24.92 -14.58
CA VAL A 59 30.89 24.03 -13.42
C VAL A 59 29.60 23.79 -12.64
N VAL A 60 28.82 24.84 -12.41
CA VAL A 60 27.51 24.75 -11.74
C VAL A 60 26.58 23.78 -12.47
N LYS A 61 26.46 23.91 -13.80
CA LYS A 61 25.61 23.02 -14.61
C LYS A 61 26.06 21.56 -14.53
N ARG A 62 27.37 21.30 -14.58
CA ARG A 62 27.91 19.93 -14.43
C ARG A 62 27.61 19.34 -13.06
N VAL A 63 27.82 20.11 -12.00
CA VAL A 63 27.54 19.67 -10.63
C VAL A 63 26.05 19.43 -10.44
N THR A 64 25.19 20.33 -10.91
CA THR A 64 23.74 20.18 -10.85
C THR A 64 23.27 18.95 -11.63
N GLU A 65 23.71 18.76 -12.88
CA GLU A 65 23.33 17.61 -13.69
C GLU A 65 23.86 16.30 -13.09
N SER A 66 25.09 16.28 -12.57
CA SER A 66 25.61 15.12 -11.83
C SER A 66 24.74 14.81 -10.61
N PHE A 67 24.38 15.83 -9.82
CA PHE A 67 23.52 15.66 -8.65
C PHE A 67 22.14 15.12 -9.03
N LEU A 68 21.51 15.71 -10.06
CA LEU A 68 20.23 15.23 -10.57
C LEU A 68 20.33 13.78 -11.06
N ASN A 69 21.35 13.43 -11.84
CA ASN A 69 21.54 12.06 -12.34
C ASN A 69 21.80 11.05 -11.20
N THR A 70 22.47 11.47 -10.13
CA THR A 70 22.74 10.61 -8.98
C THR A 70 21.49 10.40 -8.11
N PHE A 71 20.74 11.48 -7.81
CA PHE A 71 19.70 11.47 -6.76
C PHE A 71 18.25 11.60 -7.26
N PHE A 72 18.03 11.87 -8.55
CA PHE A 72 16.70 11.91 -9.15
C PHE A 72 16.49 10.73 -10.12
N PRO A 73 15.22 10.34 -10.35
CA PRO A 73 14.88 9.30 -11.32
C PRO A 73 15.33 9.64 -12.73
N SER A 74 15.59 8.60 -13.50
CA SER A 74 15.90 8.69 -14.93
C SER A 74 14.74 9.38 -15.65
N GLY A 75 15.04 10.38 -16.49
CA GLY A 75 14.03 11.16 -17.21
C GLY A 75 13.29 12.22 -16.36
N TYR A 76 13.76 12.52 -15.14
CA TYR A 76 13.25 13.65 -14.36
C TYR A 76 13.43 14.97 -15.14
N PRO A 77 12.44 15.89 -15.15
CA PRO A 77 11.19 15.88 -14.39
C PRO A 77 10.00 15.15 -15.06
N TYR A 78 10.15 14.67 -16.28
CA TYR A 78 9.03 14.17 -17.08
C TYR A 78 8.59 12.75 -16.67
N SER A 79 9.51 11.95 -16.14
CA SER A 79 9.25 10.56 -15.72
C SER A 79 8.45 10.41 -14.42
N VAL A 80 8.08 11.50 -13.75
CA VAL A 80 7.37 11.48 -12.45
C VAL A 80 6.12 12.35 -12.47
N ASN A 81 5.15 12.04 -11.60
CA ASN A 81 4.00 12.91 -11.37
C ASN A 81 4.38 14.22 -10.69
N GLU A 82 3.53 15.23 -10.88
CA GLU A 82 3.74 16.58 -10.35
C GLU A 82 3.95 16.56 -8.83
N GLY A 83 4.75 17.50 -8.34
CA GLY A 83 5.05 17.65 -6.91
C GLY A 83 6.22 16.83 -6.39
N TYR A 84 6.79 15.91 -7.18
CA TYR A 84 7.97 15.14 -6.76
C TYR A 84 9.16 16.04 -6.38
N GLY A 85 9.33 17.19 -7.05
CA GLY A 85 10.37 18.16 -6.69
C GLY A 85 10.19 18.72 -5.27
N ARG A 86 8.99 19.22 -4.94
CA ARG A 86 8.66 19.76 -3.61
C ARG A 86 8.71 18.67 -2.54
N TYR A 87 8.19 17.48 -2.86
CA TYR A 87 8.28 16.29 -2.02
C TYR A 87 9.72 16.00 -1.62
N THR A 88 10.62 15.94 -2.60
CA THR A 88 12.04 15.64 -2.43
C THR A 88 12.78 16.71 -1.60
N GLN A 89 12.44 17.99 -1.76
CA GLN A 89 13.01 19.08 -0.96
C GLN A 89 12.68 18.97 0.53
N PHE A 90 11.40 18.77 0.86
CA PHE A 90 10.99 18.65 2.26
C PHE A 90 11.43 17.32 2.87
N ARG A 91 11.52 16.25 2.07
CA ARG A 91 12.11 14.99 2.50
C ARG A 91 13.59 15.12 2.85
N ALA A 92 14.36 15.89 2.10
CA ALA A 92 15.75 16.18 2.43
C ALA A 92 15.87 16.90 3.78
N LEU A 93 15.01 17.91 4.02
CA LEU A 93 14.97 18.64 5.28
C LEU A 93 14.49 17.76 6.46
N GLN A 94 13.49 16.91 6.23
CA GLN A 94 13.01 15.91 7.18
C GLN A 94 14.17 15.02 7.64
N HIS A 95 14.86 14.37 6.71
CA HIS A 95 15.97 13.46 7.04
C HIS A 95 17.14 14.17 7.72
N PHE A 96 17.45 15.40 7.31
CA PHE A 96 18.47 16.20 7.98
C PHE A 96 18.10 16.47 9.45
N THR A 97 16.88 16.94 9.71
CA THR A 97 16.43 17.32 11.06
C THR A 97 16.24 16.13 11.99
N SER A 98 15.64 15.03 11.51
CA SER A 98 15.46 13.81 12.31
C SER A 98 16.81 13.15 12.63
N ALA A 99 17.76 13.15 11.68
CA ALA A 99 19.11 12.66 11.94
C ALA A 99 19.82 13.51 13.02
N ALA A 100 19.73 14.84 12.94
CA ALA A 100 20.29 15.73 13.97
C ALA A 100 19.66 15.47 15.35
N LEU A 101 18.33 15.31 15.40
CA LEU A 101 17.59 15.00 16.62
C LEU A 101 17.99 13.62 17.20
N SER A 102 18.18 12.62 16.34
CA SER A 102 18.60 11.27 16.74
C SER A 102 19.98 11.23 17.41
N VAL A 103 20.89 12.13 17.02
CA VAL A 103 22.20 12.29 17.68
C VAL A 103 22.05 12.80 19.10
N LEU A 104 21.18 13.79 19.33
CA LEU A 104 20.90 14.33 20.67
C LEU A 104 20.27 13.27 21.58
N SER A 105 19.31 12.49 21.05
CA SER A 105 18.74 11.34 21.77
C SER A 105 19.82 10.33 22.13
N THR A 106 20.64 9.91 21.16
CA THR A 106 21.69 8.91 21.38
C THR A 106 22.68 9.36 22.46
N GLN A 107 23.10 10.63 22.42
CA GLN A 107 23.97 11.21 23.43
C GLN A 107 23.33 11.16 24.83
N SER A 108 22.04 11.50 24.94
CA SER A 108 21.29 11.42 26.21
C SER A 108 21.17 9.98 26.73
N LEU A 109 20.88 9.03 25.84
CA LEU A 109 20.78 7.62 26.20
C LEU A 109 22.11 7.05 26.72
N LEU A 110 23.22 7.40 26.04
CA LEU A 110 24.57 7.00 26.46
C LEU A 110 24.93 7.57 27.84
N PHE A 111 24.57 8.83 28.10
CA PHE A 111 24.75 9.44 29.40
C PHE A 111 23.93 8.71 30.48
N ALA A 112 22.65 8.42 30.22
CA ALA A 112 21.79 7.67 31.13
C ALA A 112 22.29 6.23 31.40
N ALA A 113 22.90 5.58 30.40
CA ALA A 113 23.48 4.24 30.52
C ALA A 113 24.78 4.23 31.34
N GLY A 114 25.62 5.26 31.20
CA GLY A 114 26.87 5.43 31.94
C GLY A 114 26.70 5.61 33.45
N LEU A 115 25.48 5.86 33.92
CA LEU A 115 25.12 5.97 35.34
C LEU A 115 24.80 4.61 36.01
N ARG A 116 24.96 3.47 35.31
CA ARG A 116 24.61 2.14 35.85
C ARG A 116 25.83 1.34 36.35
N PRO A 117 25.70 0.57 37.45
CA PRO A 117 26.80 -0.20 38.00
C PRO A 117 27.04 -1.48 37.18
N THR A 118 28.25 -1.58 36.60
CA THR A 118 28.84 -2.67 35.78
C THR A 118 28.54 -2.69 34.26
N PRO A 119 29.56 -2.51 33.38
CA PRO A 119 29.36 -2.36 31.93
C PRO A 119 28.80 -3.58 31.19
N ALA A 120 29.27 -4.80 31.48
CA ALA A 120 28.99 -5.97 30.65
C ALA A 120 27.55 -6.52 30.82
N GLN A 121 27.04 -6.60 32.05
CA GLN A 121 25.68 -7.09 32.34
C GLN A 121 24.60 -6.04 32.05
N ALA A 122 24.90 -4.76 32.30
CA ALA A 122 24.04 -3.65 31.90
C ALA A 122 23.90 -3.55 30.38
N THR A 123 24.96 -3.88 29.62
CA THR A 123 24.93 -3.88 28.15
C THR A 123 24.00 -4.97 27.62
N VAL A 124 24.13 -6.23 28.02
CA VAL A 124 23.28 -7.32 27.49
C VAL A 124 21.80 -7.13 27.84
N VAL A 125 21.48 -6.76 29.09
CA VAL A 125 20.11 -6.50 29.53
C VAL A 125 19.55 -5.24 28.86
N SER A 126 20.37 -4.19 28.65
CA SER A 126 19.97 -3.00 27.91
C SER A 126 19.75 -3.27 26.43
N TRP A 127 20.48 -4.18 25.78
CA TRP A 127 20.25 -4.53 24.38
C TRP A 127 18.99 -5.36 24.20
N VAL A 128 18.79 -6.38 25.04
CA VAL A 128 17.57 -7.21 24.99
C VAL A 128 16.32 -6.40 25.32
N LEU A 129 16.37 -5.50 26.32
CA LEU A 129 15.25 -4.62 26.64
C LEU A 129 15.07 -3.49 25.60
N LYS A 130 16.15 -2.92 25.05
CA LYS A 130 16.07 -1.86 24.05
C LYS A 130 15.47 -2.40 22.75
N ASP A 131 16.07 -3.44 22.19
CA ASP A 131 15.64 -3.99 20.91
C ASP A 131 14.32 -4.76 21.07
N GLY A 132 14.13 -5.46 22.19
CA GLY A 132 12.89 -6.18 22.48
C GLY A 132 11.66 -5.27 22.52
N MET A 133 11.74 -4.11 23.19
CA MET A 133 10.62 -3.17 23.28
C MET A 133 10.29 -2.51 21.93
N GLU A 134 11.30 -2.26 21.09
CA GLU A 134 11.06 -1.81 19.72
C GLU A 134 10.29 -2.86 18.91
N HIS A 135 10.63 -4.15 19.03
CA HIS A 135 9.89 -5.22 18.38
C HIS A 135 8.45 -5.35 18.89
N VAL A 136 8.21 -5.13 20.18
CA VAL A 136 6.84 -5.04 20.73
C VAL A 136 6.04 -3.93 20.04
N GLY A 137 6.63 -2.75 19.88
CA GLY A 137 6.03 -1.64 19.13
C GLY A 137 5.68 -2.02 17.69
N LYS A 138 6.60 -2.70 17.00
CA LYS A 138 6.37 -3.20 15.62
C LYS A 138 5.18 -4.17 15.55
N LEU A 139 5.08 -5.10 16.51
CA LEU A 139 3.99 -6.07 16.59
C LEU A 139 2.63 -5.40 16.84
N ILE A 140 2.56 -4.44 17.76
CA ILE A 140 1.33 -3.66 18.01
C ILE A 140 0.86 -2.96 16.74
N CYS A 141 1.78 -2.29 16.05
CA CYS A 141 1.49 -1.53 14.84
C CYS A 141 1.10 -2.41 13.64
N SER A 142 1.59 -3.66 13.59
CA SER A 142 1.33 -4.59 12.47
C SER A 142 -0.16 -4.90 12.24
N ASN A 143 -0.99 -4.82 13.29
CA ASN A 143 -2.42 -5.03 13.19
C ASN A 143 -3.18 -3.86 12.53
N LEU A 144 -2.52 -2.72 12.33
CA LEU A 144 -3.11 -1.49 11.80
C LEU A 144 -2.83 -1.28 10.31
N GLY A 145 -2.17 -2.22 9.63
CA GLY A 145 -1.75 -2.08 8.23
C GLY A 145 -2.87 -1.70 7.26
N ALA A 146 -4.07 -2.28 7.41
CA ALA A 146 -5.20 -1.94 6.55
C ALA A 146 -5.66 -0.47 6.70
N ARG A 147 -5.49 0.11 7.89
CA ARG A 147 -5.72 1.55 8.11
C ARG A 147 -4.59 2.39 7.50
N MET A 148 -3.36 1.90 7.47
CA MET A 148 -2.24 2.59 6.83
C MET A 148 -2.44 2.68 5.32
N ASP A 149 -2.94 1.62 4.68
CA ASP A 149 -3.28 1.60 3.26
C ASP A 149 -4.42 2.58 2.93
N SER A 150 -5.38 2.75 3.87
CA SER A 150 -6.50 3.68 3.71
C SER A 150 -6.09 5.15 3.68
N GLU A 151 -5.10 5.51 4.49
CA GLU A 151 -4.75 6.89 4.83
C GLU A 151 -3.22 7.09 4.89
N PRO A 152 -2.48 6.82 3.79
CA PRO A 152 -1.02 6.72 3.85
C PRO A 152 -0.34 8.04 4.22
N LYS A 153 -0.87 9.19 3.77
CA LYS A 153 -0.35 10.52 4.13
C LYS A 153 -0.45 10.78 5.63
N ARG A 154 -1.60 10.47 6.23
CA ARG A 154 -1.86 10.69 7.67
C ARG A 154 -1.02 9.76 8.52
N TRP A 155 -0.93 8.49 8.13
CA TRP A 155 -0.08 7.53 8.83
C TRP A 155 1.40 7.86 8.70
N ARG A 156 1.84 8.52 7.63
CA ARG A 156 3.19 9.07 7.53
C ARG A 156 3.42 10.17 8.57
N ILE A 157 2.58 11.21 8.58
CA ILE A 157 2.68 12.30 9.58
C ILE A 157 2.62 11.74 11.01
N PHE A 158 1.69 10.84 11.28
CA PHE A 158 1.56 10.19 12.58
C PHE A 158 2.81 9.38 12.95
N ALA A 159 3.42 8.67 12.00
CA ALA A 159 4.66 7.93 12.23
C ALA A 159 5.78 8.87 12.67
N ASP A 160 6.00 9.97 11.95
CA ASP A 160 7.06 10.93 12.27
C ASP A 160 6.79 11.70 13.58
N VAL A 161 5.52 12.00 13.90
CA VAL A 161 5.14 12.56 15.21
C VAL A 161 5.40 11.56 16.35
N LEU A 162 5.07 10.27 16.16
CA LEU A 162 5.40 9.24 17.14
C LEU A 162 6.91 9.08 17.30
N TYR A 163 7.65 9.10 16.18
CA TYR A 163 9.12 9.04 16.20
C TYR A 163 9.68 10.17 17.05
N ASP A 164 9.28 11.42 16.79
CA ASP A 164 9.72 12.58 17.55
C ASP A 164 9.31 12.52 19.03
N PHE A 165 8.12 12.01 19.33
CA PHE A 165 7.70 11.79 20.71
C PHE A 165 8.60 10.78 21.43
N GLY A 166 8.90 9.65 20.78
CA GLY A 166 9.84 8.66 21.30
C GLY A 166 11.24 9.25 21.51
N THR A 167 11.79 9.88 20.47
CA THR A 167 13.11 10.51 20.53
C THR A 167 13.17 11.64 21.56
N GLY A 168 12.07 12.39 21.78
CA GLY A 168 11.95 13.38 22.84
C GLY A 168 12.04 12.78 24.25
N LEU A 169 11.34 11.66 24.49
CA LEU A 169 11.47 10.92 25.76
C LEU A 169 12.90 10.41 25.99
N GLU A 170 13.63 10.07 24.93
CA GLU A 170 15.02 9.64 25.01
C GLU A 170 15.99 10.78 25.29
N VAL A 171 15.74 11.96 24.71
CA VAL A 171 16.49 13.18 25.04
C VAL A 171 16.38 13.48 26.54
N LEU A 172 15.20 13.25 27.13
CA LEU A 172 14.92 13.40 28.56
C LEU A 172 15.37 12.21 29.43
N SER A 173 15.91 11.14 28.84
CA SER A 173 16.29 9.92 29.58
C SER A 173 17.24 10.12 30.78
N PRO A 174 18.16 11.11 30.82
CA PRO A 174 19.01 11.33 31.99
C PRO A 174 18.26 11.68 33.28
N ILE A 175 17.03 12.18 33.17
CA ILE A 175 16.19 12.61 34.31
C ILE A 175 14.93 11.75 34.48
N CYS A 176 14.75 10.73 33.63
CA CYS A 176 13.56 9.88 33.60
C CYS A 176 13.84 8.44 34.06
N SER A 177 12.77 7.74 34.44
CA SER A 177 12.84 6.33 34.83
C SER A 177 13.17 5.42 33.64
N ILE A 178 13.64 4.20 33.93
CA ILE A 178 13.86 3.13 32.93
C ILE A 178 12.57 2.81 32.16
N SER A 179 11.40 2.87 32.81
CA SER A 179 10.11 2.66 32.15
C SER A 179 9.81 3.68 31.05
N THR A 180 10.26 4.92 31.22
CA THR A 180 10.12 5.99 30.21
C THR A 180 10.95 5.67 28.97
N ILE A 181 12.18 5.17 29.17
CA ILE A 181 13.05 4.72 28.08
C ILE A 181 12.43 3.51 27.36
N GLN A 182 11.88 2.54 28.07
CA GLN A 182 11.20 1.40 27.45
C GLN A 182 9.98 1.83 26.64
N ALA A 183 9.17 2.75 27.17
CA ALA A 183 8.01 3.31 26.47
C ALA A 183 8.42 4.03 25.18
N SER A 184 9.51 4.81 25.21
CA SER A 184 10.03 5.50 24.03
C SER A 184 10.36 4.52 22.88
N ARG A 185 11.01 3.39 23.18
CA ARG A 185 11.35 2.35 22.18
C ARG A 185 10.13 1.68 21.58
N VAL A 186 9.07 1.43 22.37
CA VAL A 186 7.80 0.91 21.84
C VAL A 186 7.21 1.88 20.83
N VAL A 187 7.19 3.17 21.17
CA VAL A 187 6.66 4.22 20.29
C VAL A 187 7.47 4.32 18.99
N GLU A 188 8.81 4.33 19.06
CA GLU A 188 9.68 4.33 17.88
C GLU A 188 9.50 3.07 17.01
N GLY A 189 9.27 1.92 17.64
CA GLY A 189 8.94 0.67 16.95
C GLY A 189 7.63 0.77 16.16
N MET A 190 6.61 1.42 16.73
CA MET A 190 5.35 1.70 16.04
C MET A 190 5.55 2.68 14.88
N ALA A 191 6.26 3.79 15.12
CA ALA A 191 6.59 4.78 14.10
C ALA A 191 7.30 4.15 12.90
N THR A 192 8.28 3.28 13.15
CA THR A 192 9.05 2.60 12.10
C THR A 192 8.18 1.74 11.18
N VAL A 193 7.20 1.01 11.73
CA VAL A 193 6.28 0.20 10.91
C VAL A 193 5.37 1.09 10.08
N ALA A 194 4.79 2.13 10.68
CA ALA A 194 3.89 3.05 9.98
C ALA A 194 4.62 3.80 8.85
N ALA A 195 5.83 4.31 9.09
CA ALA A 195 6.64 4.99 8.08
C ALA A 195 7.00 4.05 6.89
N ARG A 196 7.38 2.81 7.20
CA ARG A 196 7.72 1.80 6.18
C ARG A 196 6.50 1.36 5.37
N ALA A 197 5.38 1.08 6.02
CA ALA A 197 4.15 0.62 5.37
C ALA A 197 3.61 1.67 4.38
N THR A 198 3.70 2.95 4.72
CA THR A 198 3.22 4.06 3.88
C THR A 198 4.16 4.39 2.71
N ARG A 199 5.40 3.91 2.72
CA ARG A 199 6.42 4.28 1.72
C ARG A 199 6.06 3.88 0.31
N LEU A 200 5.66 2.63 0.11
CA LEU A 200 5.37 2.11 -1.23
C LEU A 200 4.15 2.80 -1.87
N PRO A 201 2.99 2.94 -1.19
CA PRO A 201 1.84 3.69 -1.72
C PRO A 201 2.16 5.14 -2.09
N LEU A 202 3.05 5.82 -1.34
CA LEU A 202 3.44 7.20 -1.63
C LEU A 202 4.33 7.26 -2.88
N TYR A 203 5.34 6.40 -3.01
CA TYR A 203 6.17 6.37 -4.22
C TYR A 203 5.41 5.92 -5.46
N SER A 204 4.49 4.96 -5.33
CA SER A 204 3.66 4.53 -6.46
C SER A 204 2.81 5.67 -7.01
N SER A 205 2.41 6.65 -6.18
CA SER A 205 1.70 7.84 -6.65
C SER A 205 2.56 8.78 -7.50
N PHE A 206 3.89 8.68 -7.43
CA PHE A 206 4.81 9.46 -8.27
C PHE A 206 5.24 8.74 -9.56
N ALA A 207 5.08 7.41 -9.63
CA ALA A 207 5.49 6.63 -10.78
C ALA A 207 4.56 6.88 -11.98
N LYS A 208 5.13 7.05 -13.17
CA LYS A 208 4.40 7.20 -14.45
C LYS A 208 4.63 6.02 -15.40
N GLU A 209 5.87 5.59 -15.56
CA GLU A 209 6.29 4.65 -16.62
C GLU A 209 6.83 3.33 -16.05
N GLY A 210 6.26 2.85 -14.94
CA GLY A 210 6.78 1.65 -14.25
C GLY A 210 8.16 1.87 -13.59
N ASN A 211 8.58 3.12 -13.43
CA ASN A 211 9.86 3.53 -12.82
C ASN A 211 9.87 3.50 -11.28
N LEU A 212 9.02 2.66 -10.66
CA LEU A 212 8.84 2.60 -9.21
C LEU A 212 10.14 2.22 -8.48
N SER A 213 10.89 1.25 -9.00
CA SER A 213 12.16 0.83 -8.39
C SER A 213 13.21 1.93 -8.42
N ASP A 214 13.27 2.71 -9.51
CA ASP A 214 14.21 3.84 -9.64
C ASP A 214 13.84 4.96 -8.65
N LEU A 215 12.54 5.31 -8.57
CA LEU A 215 12.02 6.25 -7.57
C LEU A 215 12.39 5.88 -6.13
N VAL A 216 12.23 4.60 -5.76
CA VAL A 216 12.57 4.10 -4.43
C VAL A 216 14.07 4.19 -4.19
N ALA A 217 14.90 3.73 -5.13
CA ALA A 217 16.36 3.73 -5.00
C ALA A 217 16.93 5.15 -4.88
N LYS A 218 16.50 6.06 -5.76
CA LYS A 218 16.94 7.46 -5.78
C LYS A 218 16.52 8.22 -4.54
N GLY A 219 15.27 8.03 -4.10
CA GLY A 219 14.80 8.64 -2.87
C GLY A 219 15.49 8.08 -1.62
N GLU A 220 15.84 6.79 -1.58
CA GLU A 220 16.65 6.22 -0.48
C GLU A 220 18.08 6.77 -0.47
N ALA A 221 18.72 6.92 -1.65
CA ALA A 221 20.04 7.52 -1.77
C ALA A 221 20.04 8.98 -1.27
N LEU A 222 19.03 9.76 -1.62
CA LEU A 222 18.89 11.13 -1.15
C LEU A 222 18.63 11.20 0.37
N SER A 223 17.71 10.38 0.88
CA SER A 223 17.47 10.22 2.32
C SER A 223 18.77 9.90 3.06
N THR A 224 19.59 8.99 2.53
CA THR A 224 20.88 8.61 3.12
C THR A 224 21.87 9.77 3.15
N LEU A 225 22.00 10.54 2.05
CA LEU A 225 22.87 11.71 2.00
C LEU A 225 22.51 12.72 3.09
N PHE A 226 21.23 13.09 3.18
CA PHE A 226 20.79 14.10 4.14
C PHE A 226 20.79 13.60 5.58
N ASN A 227 20.60 12.29 5.81
CA ASN A 227 20.85 11.68 7.12
C ASN A 227 22.32 11.91 7.55
N VAL A 228 23.30 11.64 6.69
CA VAL A 228 24.72 11.82 7.02
C VAL A 228 25.04 13.28 7.33
N ILE A 229 24.54 14.21 6.50
CA ILE A 229 24.72 15.65 6.72
C ILE A 229 24.06 16.08 8.06
N GLY A 230 22.85 15.60 8.33
CA GLY A 230 22.11 15.86 9.57
C GLY A 230 22.80 15.30 10.81
N MET A 231 23.38 14.10 10.72
CA MET A 231 24.21 13.54 11.80
C MET A 231 25.43 14.42 12.08
N GLY A 232 26.12 14.91 11.05
CA GLY A 232 27.24 15.84 11.21
C GLY A 232 26.83 17.11 11.95
N ALA A 233 25.73 17.74 11.53
CA ALA A 233 25.17 18.91 12.21
C ALA A 233 24.73 18.59 13.66
N GLY A 234 24.12 17.43 13.88
CA GLY A 234 23.71 16.94 15.20
C GLY A 234 24.90 16.74 16.13
N ILE A 235 26.03 16.21 15.64
CA ILE A 235 27.27 16.05 16.43
C ILE A 235 27.83 17.41 16.84
N THR A 236 27.91 18.37 15.90
CA THR A 236 28.36 19.73 16.19
C THR A 236 27.43 20.42 17.20
N LEU A 237 26.12 20.21 17.10
CA LEU A 237 25.14 20.75 18.03
C LEU A 237 25.28 20.10 19.43
N ALA A 238 25.46 18.77 19.47
CA ALA A 238 25.67 17.98 20.68
C ALA A 238 26.95 18.36 21.44
N SER A 239 28.02 18.74 20.72
CA SER A 239 29.30 19.15 21.32
C SER A 239 29.35 20.62 21.74
N THR A 240 28.38 21.44 21.31
CA THR A 240 28.30 22.87 21.60
C THR A 240 27.14 23.17 22.56
N VAL A 241 26.02 23.68 22.02
CA VAL A 241 24.85 24.15 22.79
C VAL A 241 24.17 23.01 23.55
N CYS A 242 24.12 21.81 22.97
CA CYS A 242 23.47 20.65 23.55
C CYS A 242 24.39 19.77 24.41
N SER A 243 25.55 20.29 24.83
CA SER A 243 26.38 19.65 25.87
C SER A 243 25.66 19.62 27.22
N SER A 244 24.76 20.57 27.47
CA SER A 244 23.90 20.63 28.66
C SER A 244 22.49 20.09 28.39
N ILE A 245 21.81 19.60 29.43
CA ILE A 245 20.41 19.19 29.35
C ILE A 245 19.49 20.37 29.00
N GLN A 246 19.79 21.58 29.47
CA GLN A 246 19.02 22.79 29.17
C GLN A 246 19.04 23.11 27.67
N GLY A 247 20.23 23.03 27.05
CA GLY A 247 20.37 23.23 25.60
C GLY A 247 19.62 22.18 24.80
N LYS A 248 19.61 20.91 25.25
CA LYS A 248 18.83 19.84 24.61
C LYS A 248 17.33 20.07 24.69
N VAL A 249 16.82 20.48 25.85
CA VAL A 249 15.37 20.74 26.06
C VAL A 249 14.89 21.91 25.20
N ILE A 250 15.77 22.81 24.76
CA ILE A 250 15.42 23.88 23.81
C ILE A 250 15.59 23.42 22.36
N ALA A 251 16.73 22.83 22.02
CA ALA A 251 17.05 22.49 20.63
C ALA A 251 16.23 21.31 20.09
N ALA A 252 15.96 20.29 20.91
CA ALA A 252 15.24 19.09 20.47
C ALA A 252 13.79 19.41 20.05
N PRO A 253 12.99 20.19 20.80
CA PRO A 253 11.67 20.61 20.32
C PRO A 253 11.72 21.46 19.05
N LEU A 254 12.71 22.35 18.89
CA LEU A 254 12.85 23.14 17.67
C LEU A 254 13.14 22.26 16.44
N LEU A 255 14.05 21.29 16.58
CA LEU A 255 14.33 20.30 15.54
C LEU A 255 13.10 19.44 15.23
N SER A 256 12.34 19.03 16.26
CA SER A 256 11.11 18.27 16.10
C SER A 256 10.01 19.07 15.39
N VAL A 257 9.81 20.35 15.73
CA VAL A 257 8.85 21.21 15.03
C VAL A 257 9.23 21.35 13.55
N LEU A 258 10.52 21.54 13.26
CA LEU A 258 11.00 21.63 11.88
C LEU A 258 10.86 20.30 11.14
N HIS A 259 11.10 19.18 11.81
CA HIS A 259 10.92 17.83 11.29
C HIS A 259 9.45 17.58 10.92
N VAL A 260 8.52 17.73 11.86
CA VAL A 260 7.08 17.55 11.63
C VAL A 260 6.55 18.51 10.56
N TYR A 261 6.97 19.77 10.57
CA TYR A 261 6.62 20.73 9.52
C TYR A 261 7.06 20.23 8.13
N SER A 262 8.29 19.72 8.03
CA SER A 262 8.83 19.17 6.79
C SER A 262 8.00 17.98 6.31
N VAL A 263 7.61 17.07 7.21
CA VAL A 263 6.76 15.91 6.87
C VAL A 263 5.37 16.35 6.39
N VAL A 264 4.77 17.37 7.01
CA VAL A 264 3.47 17.90 6.57
C VAL A 264 3.56 18.48 5.16
N GLU A 265 4.59 19.29 4.88
CA GLU A 265 4.80 19.86 3.54
C GLU A 265 5.20 18.80 2.50
N GLU A 266 5.98 17.78 2.89
CA GLU A 266 6.28 16.60 2.08
C GLU A 266 4.96 15.90 1.68
N MET A 267 4.07 15.61 2.64
CA MET A 267 2.82 14.90 2.39
C MET A 267 1.81 15.71 1.57
N LYS A 268 1.78 17.04 1.70
CA LYS A 268 0.98 17.92 0.85
C LYS A 268 1.38 17.84 -0.62
N ALA A 269 2.66 17.57 -0.91
CA ALA A 269 3.15 17.46 -2.28
C ALA A 269 2.78 16.13 -2.98
N VAL A 270 2.36 15.10 -2.24
CA VAL A 270 2.11 13.77 -2.80
C VAL A 270 0.74 13.68 -3.53
N PRO A 271 0.68 13.34 -4.82
CA PRO A 271 -0.57 13.23 -5.57
C PRO A 271 -1.19 11.82 -5.44
N VAL A 272 -1.62 11.45 -4.23
CA VAL A 272 -2.22 10.11 -3.99
C VAL A 272 -3.52 9.95 -4.78
N ASN A 273 -3.63 8.85 -5.52
CA ASN A 273 -4.77 8.51 -6.38
C ASN A 273 -5.74 7.48 -5.77
N ILE A 274 -5.50 7.03 -4.54
CA ILE A 274 -6.43 6.18 -3.78
C ILE A 274 -7.59 7.06 -3.29
N LEU A 275 -8.81 6.55 -3.17
CA LEU A 275 -9.91 7.30 -2.56
C LEU A 275 -10.00 7.00 -1.06
N ASN A 276 -9.91 8.04 -0.23
CA ASN A 276 -10.23 8.00 1.19
C ASN A 276 -11.54 8.79 1.44
N PRO A 277 -12.16 8.75 2.64
CA PRO A 277 -13.42 9.44 2.89
C PRO A 277 -13.36 10.95 2.59
N GLN A 278 -12.26 11.62 2.95
CA GLN A 278 -12.09 13.06 2.74
C GLN A 278 -11.92 13.43 1.26
N ARG A 279 -11.10 12.68 0.51
CA ARG A 279 -10.89 12.85 -0.93
C ARG A 279 -12.18 12.56 -1.66
N THR A 280 -12.91 11.50 -1.31
CA THR A 280 -14.23 11.22 -1.91
C THR A 280 -15.18 12.40 -1.67
N ALA A 281 -15.25 12.93 -0.44
CA ALA A 281 -16.07 14.09 -0.14
C ALA A 281 -15.67 15.33 -0.96
N LEU A 282 -14.37 15.61 -1.08
CA LEU A 282 -13.87 16.74 -1.89
C LEU A 282 -14.22 16.58 -3.37
N LEU A 283 -14.11 15.35 -3.92
CA LEU A 283 -14.47 15.08 -5.31
C LEU A 283 -15.96 15.23 -5.56
N VAL A 284 -16.80 14.76 -4.64
CA VAL A 284 -18.26 14.93 -4.72
C VAL A 284 -18.62 16.42 -4.63
N ALA A 285 -18.04 17.16 -3.69
CA ALA A 285 -18.27 18.61 -3.57
C ALA A 285 -17.86 19.38 -4.84
N ASP A 286 -16.67 19.09 -5.39
CA ASP A 286 -16.19 19.73 -6.62
C ASP A 286 -17.12 19.40 -7.81
N PHE A 287 -17.56 18.15 -7.93
CA PHE A 287 -18.48 17.73 -8.99
C PHE A 287 -19.84 18.43 -8.88
N LEU A 288 -20.42 18.50 -7.67
CA LEU A 288 -21.71 19.16 -7.45
C LEU A 288 -21.65 20.67 -7.76
N LYS A 289 -20.51 21.32 -7.51
CA LYS A 289 -20.33 22.75 -7.77
C LYS A 289 -19.98 23.08 -9.21
N MET A 290 -19.12 22.28 -9.84
CA MET A 290 -18.47 22.63 -11.13
C MET A 290 -18.83 21.68 -12.27
N GLY A 291 -19.50 20.56 -11.99
CA GLY A 291 -19.74 19.49 -12.95
C GLY A 291 -18.47 18.76 -13.40
N LYS A 292 -17.34 18.96 -12.72
CA LYS A 292 -16.02 18.40 -13.04
C LYS A 292 -15.33 17.88 -11.80
N ILE A 293 -14.52 16.83 -11.97
CA ILE A 293 -13.75 16.20 -10.89
C ILE A 293 -12.32 16.75 -10.90
N SER A 294 -11.80 17.12 -9.72
CA SER A 294 -10.42 17.60 -9.59
C SER A 294 -9.40 16.48 -9.77
N THR A 295 -8.28 16.79 -10.44
CA THR A 295 -7.13 15.88 -10.55
C THR A 295 -6.47 15.65 -9.18
N PRO A 296 -5.77 14.52 -8.95
CA PRO A 296 -5.02 14.29 -7.71
C PRO A 296 -3.98 15.38 -7.41
N ALA A 297 -3.40 16.00 -8.44
CA ALA A 297 -2.43 17.09 -8.30
C ALA A 297 -3.04 18.38 -7.74
N ASN A 298 -4.31 18.66 -8.04
CA ASN A 298 -5.04 19.80 -7.49
C ASN A 298 -5.68 19.45 -6.13
N LEU A 299 -6.19 18.22 -6.00
CA LEU A 299 -6.87 17.75 -4.80
C LEU A 299 -5.95 17.72 -3.57
N ARG A 300 -4.67 17.38 -3.76
CA ARG A 300 -3.71 17.22 -2.66
C ARG A 300 -3.55 18.44 -1.74
N TYR A 301 -3.79 19.65 -2.25
CA TYR A 301 -3.68 20.90 -1.49
C TYR A 301 -4.98 21.28 -0.78
N LYS A 302 -6.11 20.66 -1.15
CA LYS A 302 -7.40 20.81 -0.48
C LYS A 302 -7.57 19.87 0.72
N GLU A 303 -6.75 18.81 0.80
CA GLU A 303 -6.78 17.86 1.91
C GLU A 303 -6.34 18.52 3.23
N ASP A 304 -7.17 18.39 4.26
CA ASP A 304 -6.77 18.69 5.64
C ASP A 304 -6.09 17.47 6.27
N LEU A 305 -4.77 17.55 6.39
CA LEU A 305 -3.93 16.48 6.93
C LEU A 305 -3.83 16.52 8.46
N LEU A 306 -4.11 17.65 9.10
CA LEU A 306 -3.96 17.84 10.55
C LEU A 306 -5.27 17.59 11.29
N PHE A 307 -6.41 18.01 10.71
CA PHE A 307 -7.74 17.89 11.31
C PHE A 307 -8.69 17.09 10.38
N PRO A 308 -8.47 15.77 10.28
CA PRO A 308 -9.15 14.91 9.31
C PRO A 308 -10.64 14.69 9.57
N GLY A 309 -11.12 15.02 10.76
CA GLY A 309 -12.51 14.84 11.18
C GLY A 309 -13.46 15.93 10.68
N ARG A 310 -12.95 16.95 9.98
CA ARG A 310 -13.79 18.00 9.40
C ARG A 310 -14.63 17.41 8.27
N LEU A 311 -15.93 17.38 8.50
CA LEU A 311 -16.91 17.00 7.49
C LEU A 311 -17.03 18.11 6.43
N ILE A 312 -17.33 17.69 5.20
CA ILE A 312 -17.48 18.59 4.06
C ILE A 312 -18.96 18.79 3.83
N GLU A 313 -19.45 19.98 4.19
CA GLU A 313 -20.87 20.35 4.11
C GLU A 313 -21.39 20.23 2.68
N ASP A 314 -20.60 20.71 1.71
CA ASP A 314 -20.90 20.60 0.27
C ASP A 314 -21.02 19.16 -0.25
N ALA A 315 -20.58 18.17 0.53
CA ALA A 315 -20.64 16.75 0.22
C ALA A 315 -21.56 15.97 1.19
N GLY A 316 -22.51 16.66 1.82
CA GLY A 316 -23.54 16.05 2.67
C GLY A 316 -23.08 15.62 4.06
N ASN A 317 -21.94 16.12 4.55
CA ASN A 317 -21.42 15.81 5.88
C ASN A 317 -21.38 14.29 6.18
N VAL A 318 -20.89 13.49 5.24
CA VAL A 318 -20.93 12.02 5.37
C VAL A 318 -19.81 11.48 6.26
N LEU A 319 -20.17 10.62 7.22
CA LEU A 319 -19.21 9.83 7.98
C LEU A 319 -19.30 8.35 7.61
N VAL A 320 -18.17 7.75 7.25
CA VAL A 320 -18.07 6.35 6.81
C VAL A 320 -17.41 5.48 7.88
N GLY A 321 -17.89 4.24 8.00
CA GLY A 321 -17.20 3.20 8.79
C GLY A 321 -17.61 3.13 10.26
N ARG A 322 -18.72 3.77 10.64
CA ARG A 322 -19.33 3.57 11.97
C ARG A 322 -19.93 2.17 12.08
N ALA A 323 -19.93 1.61 13.29
CA ALA A 323 -20.55 0.32 13.55
C ALA A 323 -22.06 0.38 13.29
N LEU A 324 -22.61 -0.61 12.59
CA LEU A 324 -24.02 -0.64 12.15
C LEU A 324 -25.01 -0.33 13.29
N HIS A 325 -24.81 -0.95 14.47
CA HIS A 325 -25.68 -0.74 15.64
C HIS A 325 -25.63 0.68 16.23
N LYS A 326 -24.58 1.46 15.91
CA LYS A 326 -24.47 2.88 16.29
C LYS A 326 -25.00 3.81 15.21
N ALA A 327 -24.94 3.37 13.96
CA ALA A 327 -25.32 4.17 12.80
C ALA A 327 -26.82 4.11 12.51
N THR A 328 -27.49 2.97 12.70
CA THR A 328 -28.90 2.83 12.33
C THR A 328 -29.68 1.91 13.27
N LYS A 329 -30.98 2.19 13.42
CA LYS A 329 -31.94 1.33 14.15
C LYS A 329 -32.45 0.23 13.21
N PRO A 330 -32.79 -0.98 13.71
CA PRO A 330 -33.31 -2.06 12.86
C PRO A 330 -34.54 -1.66 12.02
N SER A 331 -35.44 -0.85 12.55
CA SER A 331 -36.62 -0.37 11.83
C SER A 331 -36.28 0.58 10.68
N ALA A 332 -35.27 1.44 10.84
CA ALA A 332 -34.80 2.34 9.77
C ALA A 332 -34.05 1.54 8.69
N PHE A 333 -33.27 0.53 9.09
CA PHE A 333 -32.59 -0.37 8.17
C PHE A 333 -33.56 -1.17 7.29
N LEU A 334 -34.65 -1.72 7.87
CA LEU A 334 -35.66 -2.44 7.09
C LEU A 334 -36.33 -1.55 6.05
N LYS A 335 -36.74 -0.34 6.46
CA LYS A 335 -37.30 0.66 5.53
C LYS A 335 -36.33 1.02 4.41
N TRP A 336 -35.04 1.18 4.73
CA TRP A 336 -34.03 1.45 3.71
C TRP A 336 -33.95 0.32 2.69
N LYS A 337 -33.97 -0.93 3.15
CA LYS A 337 -33.91 -2.12 2.27
C LYS A 337 -35.17 -2.31 1.44
N GLU A 338 -36.33 -1.83 1.92
CA GLU A 338 -37.56 -1.78 1.13
C GLU A 338 -37.48 -0.75 -0.01
N ILE A 339 -36.87 0.42 0.25
CA ILE A 339 -36.74 1.49 -0.75
C ILE A 339 -35.63 1.19 -1.78
N PHE A 340 -34.48 0.69 -1.31
CA PHE A 340 -33.29 0.43 -2.15
C PHE A 340 -32.80 -1.02 -1.96
N PRO A 341 -33.47 -2.02 -2.55
CA PRO A 341 -33.14 -3.43 -2.34
C PRO A 341 -31.78 -3.84 -2.95
N GLU A 342 -31.41 -3.24 -4.08
CA GLU A 342 -30.18 -3.57 -4.82
C GLU A 342 -28.93 -2.87 -4.29
N GLU A 343 -29.10 -1.79 -3.52
CA GLU A 343 -27.99 -0.99 -3.04
C GLU A 343 -27.28 -1.63 -1.83
N LYS A 344 -25.96 -1.49 -1.81
CA LYS A 344 -25.06 -2.07 -0.79
C LYS A 344 -24.59 -1.05 0.24
N PHE A 345 -25.30 0.06 0.34
CA PHE A 345 -25.06 1.10 1.33
C PHE A 345 -26.35 1.45 2.05
N VAL A 346 -26.22 1.97 3.27
CA VAL A 346 -27.32 2.49 4.09
C VAL A 346 -26.94 3.86 4.60
N LEU A 347 -27.83 4.83 4.41
CA LEU A 347 -27.67 6.17 4.95
C LEU A 347 -28.56 6.35 6.19
N SER A 348 -28.02 6.99 7.22
CA SER A 348 -28.78 7.35 8.40
C SER A 348 -28.40 8.75 8.89
N GLN A 349 -29.39 9.63 8.98
CA GLN A 349 -29.15 10.98 9.47
C GLN A 349 -28.97 11.03 10.97
N ASN A 350 -27.99 11.82 11.40
CA ASN A 350 -27.94 12.37 12.76
C ASN A 350 -27.97 13.90 12.67
N ASN A 351 -28.07 14.56 13.83
CA ASN A 351 -28.27 16.02 13.92
C ASN A 351 -27.37 16.87 13.00
N ASN A 352 -26.10 16.49 12.79
CA ASN A 352 -25.13 17.31 12.05
C ASN A 352 -24.40 16.56 10.92
N TRP A 353 -24.72 15.29 10.66
CA TRP A 353 -24.00 14.46 9.68
C TRP A 353 -24.83 13.26 9.22
N ILE A 354 -24.45 12.68 8.10
CA ILE A 354 -25.07 11.46 7.56
C ILE A 354 -24.10 10.29 7.77
N ASP A 355 -24.54 9.27 8.48
CA ASP A 355 -23.80 8.01 8.57
C ASP A 355 -24.02 7.16 7.34
N MET A 356 -22.92 6.76 6.70
CA MET A 356 -22.93 5.79 5.62
C MET A 356 -22.33 4.46 6.09
N VAL A 357 -23.15 3.42 6.08
CA VAL A 357 -22.75 2.05 6.37
C VAL A 357 -22.73 1.26 5.07
N LEU A 358 -21.64 0.54 4.82
CA LEU A 358 -21.44 -0.24 3.61
C LEU A 358 -21.53 -1.74 3.93
N GLU A 359 -22.17 -2.49 3.04
CA GLU A 359 -22.17 -3.94 3.08
C GLU A 359 -20.74 -4.48 2.89
N GLN A 360 -20.47 -5.67 3.41
CA GLN A 360 -19.13 -6.24 3.41
C GLN A 360 -18.58 -6.53 2.00
N ASN A 361 -19.47 -6.78 1.03
CA ASN A 361 -19.17 -7.00 -0.38
C ASN A 361 -19.33 -5.73 -1.23
N ALA A 362 -19.54 -4.56 -0.61
CA ALA A 362 -19.65 -3.29 -1.31
C ALA A 362 -18.34 -2.96 -2.03
N THR A 363 -18.49 -2.40 -3.22
CA THR A 363 -17.44 -1.93 -4.11
C THR A 363 -17.20 -0.43 -3.89
N GLY A 364 -16.20 0.12 -4.59
CA GLY A 364 -15.99 1.57 -4.58
C GLY A 364 -17.12 2.35 -5.23
N GLU A 365 -17.77 1.77 -6.23
CA GLU A 365 -18.91 2.37 -6.90
C GLU A 365 -20.11 2.49 -5.95
N ASP A 366 -20.42 1.44 -5.19
CA ASP A 366 -21.48 1.46 -4.18
C ASP A 366 -21.24 2.56 -3.14
N ALA A 367 -19.98 2.75 -2.73
CA ALA A 367 -19.62 3.81 -1.78
C ALA A 367 -19.77 5.22 -2.36
N ILE A 368 -19.45 5.41 -3.65
CA ILE A 368 -19.62 6.70 -4.34
C ILE A 368 -21.10 7.00 -4.56
N ARG A 369 -21.90 6.00 -4.95
CA ARG A 369 -23.36 6.11 -5.06
C ARG A 369 -23.97 6.60 -3.75
N GLY A 370 -23.63 5.95 -2.65
CA GLY A 370 -24.10 6.36 -1.33
C GLY A 370 -23.69 7.78 -0.95
N TRP A 371 -22.48 8.20 -1.33
CA TRP A 371 -22.02 9.56 -1.08
C TRP A 371 -22.81 10.60 -1.90
N LEU A 372 -23.06 10.32 -3.18
CA LEU A 372 -23.85 11.20 -4.05
C LEU A 372 -25.28 11.33 -3.55
N VAL A 373 -25.93 10.22 -3.17
CA VAL A 373 -27.28 10.26 -2.57
C VAL A 373 -27.28 11.11 -1.30
N ALA A 374 -26.30 10.93 -0.41
CA ALA A 374 -26.20 11.72 0.81
C ALA A 374 -26.01 13.22 0.53
N ALA A 375 -25.16 13.56 -0.43
CA ALA A 375 -24.90 14.95 -0.81
C ALA A 375 -26.11 15.61 -1.47
N TYR A 376 -26.82 14.92 -2.38
CA TYR A 376 -28.06 15.43 -2.95
C TYR A 376 -29.17 15.55 -1.92
N ALA A 377 -29.31 14.58 -1.02
CA ALA A 377 -30.30 14.64 0.06
C ALA A 377 -30.05 15.86 0.96
N SER A 378 -28.78 16.12 1.32
CA SER A 378 -28.42 17.29 2.12
C SER A 378 -28.70 18.62 1.40
N ASN A 379 -28.48 18.69 0.08
CA ASN A 379 -28.80 19.88 -0.72
C ASN A 379 -30.32 20.12 -0.83
N ILE A 380 -31.12 19.05 -0.93
CA ILE A 380 -32.59 19.14 -0.95
C ILE A 380 -33.12 19.53 0.44
N GLU A 381 -32.56 18.99 1.51
CA GLU A 381 -32.95 19.32 2.89
C GLU A 381 -32.62 20.78 3.26
N GLN A 382 -31.53 21.37 2.76
CA GLN A 382 -31.31 22.81 2.93
C GLN A 382 -32.47 23.66 2.38
N SER A 383 -33.28 23.12 1.45
CA SER A 383 -34.48 23.77 0.94
C SER A 383 -35.79 23.38 1.65
N TYR A 384 -35.78 22.33 2.49
CA TYR A 384 -36.96 21.78 3.18
C TYR A 384 -36.66 21.44 4.65
N TYR A 385 -37.41 22.02 5.59
CA TYR A 385 -37.21 21.88 7.06
C TYR A 385 -37.48 20.48 7.67
N ASP A 386 -37.75 19.46 6.87
CA ASP A 386 -37.95 18.08 7.34
C ASP A 386 -36.73 17.25 6.96
N GLY A 387 -36.23 16.44 7.90
CA GLY A 387 -35.02 15.62 7.73
C GLY A 387 -35.06 14.63 6.56
N LEU A 388 -34.20 13.61 6.59
CA LEU A 388 -34.11 12.52 5.60
C LEU A 388 -35.42 11.69 5.53
N SER A 389 -36.44 12.29 4.93
CA SER A 389 -37.73 11.70 4.65
C SER A 389 -37.60 10.76 3.45
N PRO A 390 -38.44 9.72 3.35
CA PRO A 390 -38.40 8.79 2.23
C PRO A 390 -38.50 9.47 0.85
N SER A 391 -39.26 10.57 0.76
CA SER A 391 -39.41 11.34 -0.49
C SER A 391 -38.12 12.08 -0.89
N VAL A 392 -37.44 12.70 0.07
CA VAL A 392 -36.15 13.39 -0.18
C VAL A 392 -35.09 12.37 -0.61
N LEU A 393 -35.07 11.20 0.02
CA LEU A 393 -34.18 10.10 -0.36
C LEU A 393 -34.43 9.59 -1.78
N LEU A 394 -35.70 9.45 -2.16
CA LEU A 394 -36.07 9.00 -3.49
C LEU A 394 -35.63 10.01 -4.56
N GLU A 395 -35.91 11.30 -4.33
CA GLU A 395 -35.49 12.37 -5.25
C GLU A 395 -33.95 12.46 -5.36
N ALA A 396 -33.25 12.35 -4.23
CA ALA A 396 -31.78 12.33 -4.21
C ALA A 396 -31.21 11.13 -4.96
N TYR A 397 -31.86 9.97 -4.86
CA TYR A 397 -31.49 8.76 -5.58
C TYR A 397 -31.70 8.90 -7.09
N GLU A 398 -32.85 9.43 -7.53
CA GLU A 398 -33.13 9.68 -8.94
C GLU A 398 -32.12 10.65 -9.56
N LYS A 399 -31.77 11.73 -8.84
CA LYS A 399 -30.70 12.64 -9.26
C LYS A 399 -29.36 11.92 -9.38
N MET A 400 -29.00 11.12 -8.37
CA MET A 400 -27.77 10.33 -8.39
C MET A 400 -27.70 9.41 -9.61
N GLU A 401 -28.73 8.63 -9.90
CA GLU A 401 -28.75 7.73 -11.07
C GLU A 401 -28.56 8.49 -12.39
N SER A 402 -29.14 9.69 -12.51
CA SER A 402 -29.00 10.50 -13.73
C SER A 402 -27.57 11.00 -13.96
N VAL A 403 -26.82 11.32 -12.90
CA VAL A 403 -25.47 11.90 -13.00
C VAL A 403 -24.34 10.89 -12.84
N PHE A 404 -24.63 9.71 -12.29
CA PHE A 404 -23.62 8.71 -11.92
C PHE A 404 -22.75 8.26 -13.12
N PRO A 405 -23.29 8.04 -14.33
CA PRO A 405 -22.47 7.69 -15.49
C PRO A 405 -21.48 8.80 -15.87
N GLN A 406 -21.89 10.07 -15.78
CA GLN A 406 -21.03 11.22 -16.04
C GLN A 406 -19.93 11.33 -14.98
N PHE A 407 -20.29 11.17 -13.71
CA PHE A 407 -19.33 11.17 -12.60
C PHE A 407 -18.27 10.07 -12.78
N LEU A 408 -18.70 8.85 -13.08
CA LEU A 408 -17.78 7.74 -13.32
C LEU A 408 -16.89 7.97 -14.53
N SER A 409 -17.41 8.54 -15.62
CA SER A 409 -16.61 8.85 -16.81
C SER A 409 -15.48 9.84 -16.49
N GLU A 410 -15.80 10.94 -15.80
CA GLU A 410 -14.81 11.92 -15.33
C GLU A 410 -13.76 11.28 -14.39
N LEU A 411 -14.20 10.41 -13.48
CA LEU A 411 -13.31 9.70 -12.57
C LEU A 411 -12.39 8.72 -13.30
N GLN A 412 -12.90 8.01 -14.30
CA GLN A 412 -12.14 7.05 -15.11
C GLN A 412 -11.11 7.74 -16.01
N VAL A 413 -11.45 8.88 -16.62
CA VAL A 413 -10.48 9.68 -17.40
C VAL A 413 -9.27 10.05 -16.52
N LEU A 414 -9.52 10.46 -15.28
CA LEU A 414 -8.47 10.79 -14.32
C LEU A 414 -7.63 9.58 -13.88
N CYS A 415 -8.23 8.39 -13.77
CA CYS A 415 -7.53 7.15 -13.43
C CYS A 415 -6.76 6.54 -14.61
N CYS A 416 -7.30 6.58 -15.84
CA CYS A 416 -6.67 6.08 -17.05
C CYS A 416 -5.44 6.90 -17.46
N CYS A 417 -5.40 8.20 -17.14
CA CYS A 417 -4.20 9.02 -17.29
C CYS A 417 -3.07 8.65 -16.30
N LEU A 418 -3.32 7.79 -15.31
CA LEU A 418 -2.37 7.49 -14.23
C LEU A 418 -1.94 6.03 -14.10
N THR A 419 -2.58 5.06 -14.78
CA THR A 419 -2.09 3.66 -14.77
C THR A 419 -2.62 2.86 -15.98
N SER A 420 -1.71 2.40 -16.86
CA SER A 420 -1.98 1.41 -17.92
C SER A 420 -1.72 -0.03 -17.45
N SER A 421 -2.19 -0.39 -16.26
CA SER A 421 -2.06 -1.76 -15.75
C SER A 421 -3.40 -2.24 -15.21
N SER A 422 -3.88 -3.37 -15.72
CA SER A 422 -5.12 -4.04 -15.35
C SER A 422 -5.27 -4.17 -13.83
N VAL A 423 -6.12 -3.34 -13.22
CA VAL A 423 -6.38 -3.38 -11.78
C VAL A 423 -7.58 -4.28 -11.52
N ALA A 424 -7.34 -5.43 -10.86
CA ALA A 424 -8.38 -6.16 -10.15
C ALA A 424 -9.13 -5.18 -9.24
N ALA A 425 -10.46 -5.06 -9.40
CA ALA A 425 -11.36 -4.12 -8.73
C ALA A 425 -10.78 -3.49 -7.44
N ALA A 426 -10.17 -2.31 -7.58
CA ALA A 426 -9.57 -1.60 -6.46
C ALA A 426 -10.67 -1.16 -5.49
N ARG A 427 -10.65 -1.70 -4.27
CA ARG A 427 -11.50 -1.21 -3.19
C ARG A 427 -10.98 0.17 -2.74
N PRO A 428 -11.86 1.14 -2.44
CA PRO A 428 -11.47 2.39 -1.80
C PRO A 428 -10.64 2.16 -0.54
N GLY A 429 -9.78 3.12 -0.21
CA GLY A 429 -8.92 3.11 0.97
C GLY A 429 -9.66 2.76 2.25
N PHE A 430 -10.85 3.31 2.46
CA PHE A 430 -11.65 3.09 3.67
C PHE A 430 -12.38 1.74 3.73
N LEU A 431 -12.37 0.95 2.65
CA LEU A 431 -12.97 -0.40 2.61
C LEU A 431 -11.98 -1.52 2.98
N PHE A 432 -10.71 -1.17 3.26
CA PHE A 432 -9.72 -2.14 3.74
C PHE A 432 -9.98 -2.49 5.20
N THR A 433 -10.95 -3.36 5.46
CA THR A 433 -10.98 -4.14 6.70
C THR A 433 -10.41 -5.52 6.40
N ARG A 434 -9.36 -5.93 7.13
CA ARG A 434 -8.88 -7.33 7.12
C ARG A 434 -9.89 -8.19 7.88
N HIS A 435 -11.08 -8.39 7.33
CA HIS A 435 -11.88 -9.50 7.78
C HIS A 435 -11.33 -10.76 7.11
N ARG A 436 -10.59 -11.56 7.88
CA ARG A 436 -10.36 -12.97 7.51
C ARG A 436 -11.76 -13.58 7.45
N GLY A 437 -12.24 -13.96 6.27
CA GLY A 437 -13.55 -14.60 6.13
C GLY A 437 -13.61 -15.80 7.07
N ARG A 438 -14.65 -15.85 7.93
CA ARG A 438 -14.81 -16.88 8.98
C ARG A 438 -15.01 -18.29 8.43
N CYS A 439 -15.10 -18.40 7.10
CA CYS A 439 -15.31 -19.63 6.38
C CYS A 439 -14.10 -20.03 5.52
N THR A 440 -12.98 -19.31 5.60
CA THR A 440 -11.79 -19.61 4.78
C THR A 440 -10.91 -20.71 5.40
N PRO A 441 -10.13 -21.46 4.59
CA PRO A 441 -9.11 -22.38 5.13
C PRO A 441 -8.15 -21.70 6.12
N GLN A 442 -7.79 -20.44 5.86
CA GLN A 442 -6.93 -19.62 6.71
C GLN A 442 -7.58 -19.28 8.06
N TYR A 443 -8.92 -19.19 8.14
CA TYR A 443 -9.60 -18.98 9.41
C TYR A 443 -9.63 -20.28 10.22
N TRP A 444 -10.05 -21.39 9.62
CA TRP A 444 -10.12 -22.69 10.30
C TRP A 444 -8.76 -23.17 10.83
N SER A 445 -7.67 -22.87 10.12
CA SER A 445 -6.31 -23.20 10.54
C SER A 445 -5.81 -22.37 11.74
N THR A 446 -6.41 -21.21 12.04
CA THR A 446 -6.03 -20.38 13.20
C THR A 446 -6.51 -20.93 14.53
N ARG A 447 -7.38 -21.95 14.53
CA ARG A 447 -7.96 -22.58 15.73
C ARG A 447 -8.67 -21.62 16.68
N ARG A 448 -9.16 -20.49 16.16
CA ARG A 448 -9.98 -19.53 16.91
C ARG A 448 -11.37 -20.07 17.25
N GLU A 449 -11.80 -21.11 16.54
CA GLU A 449 -13.09 -21.77 16.69
C GLU A 449 -12.90 -23.29 16.75
N GLU A 450 -13.69 -23.95 17.60
CA GLU A 450 -13.68 -25.40 17.68
C GLU A 450 -14.23 -26.03 16.39
N TRP A 451 -13.58 -27.10 15.95
CA TRP A 451 -14.01 -27.82 14.75
C TRP A 451 -15.19 -28.74 15.09
N PRO A 452 -16.15 -28.95 14.15
CA PRO A 452 -17.22 -29.92 14.30
C PRO A 452 -16.69 -31.29 14.72
N LYS A 453 -17.40 -31.97 15.64
CA LYS A 453 -17.05 -33.33 16.08
C LYS A 453 -16.95 -34.32 14.91
N MET A 454 -17.67 -34.07 13.82
CA MET A 454 -17.68 -34.87 12.59
C MET A 454 -16.39 -34.76 11.78
N VAL A 455 -15.61 -33.69 11.98
CA VAL A 455 -14.33 -33.44 11.30
C VAL A 455 -13.29 -33.06 12.35
N PRO A 456 -12.76 -34.01 13.15
CA PRO A 456 -11.72 -33.70 14.12
C PRO A 456 -10.41 -33.30 13.43
N GLN A 457 -9.69 -32.32 14.01
CA GLN A 457 -8.41 -31.83 13.49
C GLN A 457 -7.35 -32.95 13.29
N ARG A 458 -7.32 -33.91 14.22
CA ARG A 458 -6.38 -35.05 14.22
C ARG A 458 -6.86 -36.24 13.37
N SER A 459 -8.08 -36.16 12.81
CA SER A 459 -8.56 -37.21 11.92
C SER A 459 -7.77 -37.16 10.61
N THR A 460 -7.54 -38.32 10.00
CA THR A 460 -6.87 -38.38 8.70
C THR A 460 -7.81 -37.93 7.59
N VAL A 461 -7.27 -37.33 6.54
CA VAL A 461 -8.01 -36.93 5.34
C VAL A 461 -8.76 -38.13 4.75
N SER A 462 -8.13 -39.31 4.74
CA SER A 462 -8.72 -40.57 4.27
C SER A 462 -9.93 -41.03 5.10
N LYS A 463 -9.92 -40.82 6.42
CA LYS A 463 -11.08 -41.12 7.28
C LYS A 463 -12.25 -40.17 7.04
N VAL A 464 -11.96 -38.91 6.69
CA VAL A 464 -12.99 -37.88 6.51
C VAL A 464 -13.58 -37.89 5.11
N PHE A 465 -12.74 -37.98 4.08
CA PHE A 465 -13.12 -37.89 2.67
C PHE A 465 -13.19 -39.23 1.93
N GLY A 466 -12.76 -40.33 2.56
CA GLY A 466 -12.80 -41.68 2.00
C GLY A 466 -11.44 -42.15 1.46
N SER A 467 -11.30 -43.44 1.21
CA SER A 467 -10.03 -44.10 0.86
C SER A 467 -9.42 -43.65 -0.46
N ARG A 468 -10.24 -43.20 -1.43
CA ARG A 468 -9.76 -42.72 -2.75
C ARG A 468 -8.76 -41.56 -2.67
N VAL A 469 -8.83 -40.74 -1.63
CA VAL A 469 -7.89 -39.63 -1.45
C VAL A 469 -6.46 -40.11 -1.19
N ILE A 470 -6.25 -41.37 -0.77
CA ILE A 470 -4.93 -41.96 -0.51
C ILE A 470 -4.12 -42.12 -1.81
N GLU A 471 -4.77 -42.20 -2.97
CA GLU A 471 -4.09 -42.31 -4.25
C GLU A 471 -3.23 -41.06 -4.56
N ARG A 472 -3.59 -39.91 -3.96
CA ARG A 472 -3.01 -38.58 -4.23
C ARG A 472 -2.42 -37.91 -3.00
N PHE A 473 -2.88 -38.27 -1.79
CA PHE A 473 -2.40 -37.70 -0.54
C PHE A 473 -1.90 -38.78 0.41
N ARG A 474 -0.97 -38.44 1.31
CA ARG A 474 -0.44 -39.39 2.30
C ARG A 474 -1.55 -39.92 3.20
N SER A 475 -1.48 -41.21 3.54
CA SER A 475 -2.47 -41.90 4.36
C SER A 475 -2.57 -41.37 5.80
N ASP A 476 -1.48 -40.79 6.30
CA ASP A 476 -1.33 -40.18 7.64
C ASP A 476 -1.68 -38.69 7.68
N MET A 477 -1.94 -38.05 6.53
CA MET A 477 -2.22 -36.62 6.48
C MET A 477 -3.46 -36.27 7.30
N THR A 478 -3.30 -35.33 8.24
CA THR A 478 -4.40 -34.88 9.09
C THR A 478 -5.24 -33.79 8.44
N MET A 479 -6.48 -33.64 8.88
CA MET A 479 -7.34 -32.55 8.41
C MET A 479 -6.79 -31.15 8.75
N LEU A 480 -6.10 -31.02 9.89
CA LEU A 480 -5.41 -29.78 10.24
C LEU A 480 -4.27 -29.50 9.26
N GLU A 481 -3.44 -30.49 8.96
CA GLU A 481 -2.38 -30.37 7.97
C GLU A 481 -2.95 -29.91 6.62
N ALA A 482 -4.05 -30.54 6.18
CA ALA A 482 -4.76 -30.20 4.94
C ALA A 482 -5.25 -28.73 4.90
N ALA A 483 -5.73 -28.18 6.03
CA ALA A 483 -6.16 -26.79 6.13
C ALA A 483 -4.97 -25.79 6.21
N THR A 484 -3.82 -26.22 6.71
CA THR A 484 -2.61 -25.38 6.89
C THR A 484 -1.61 -25.44 5.72
N ARG A 485 -1.89 -26.22 4.68
CA ARG A 485 -0.98 -26.39 3.53
C ARG A 485 -0.73 -25.08 2.80
N ASN A 486 0.51 -24.89 2.31
CA ASN A 486 0.95 -23.69 1.57
C ASN A 486 1.45 -24.00 0.15
N ASP A 487 1.37 -25.26 -0.30
CA ASP A 487 1.73 -25.70 -1.65
C ASP A 487 0.57 -25.57 -2.65
N ASP A 488 -0.51 -24.89 -2.28
CA ASP A 488 -1.72 -24.68 -3.08
C ASP A 488 -1.55 -23.67 -4.23
N VAL A 489 -0.41 -22.98 -4.31
CA VAL A 489 -0.11 -22.04 -5.39
C VAL A 489 0.27 -22.78 -6.67
N GLU A 490 1.10 -23.82 -6.56
CA GLU A 490 1.61 -24.58 -7.70
C GLU A 490 0.85 -25.89 -7.94
N ASN A 491 0.18 -26.45 -6.92
CA ASN A 491 -0.49 -27.75 -7.00
C ASN A 491 -2.03 -27.63 -6.93
N ALA A 492 -2.72 -27.95 -8.02
CA ALA A 492 -4.17 -27.89 -8.12
C ALA A 492 -4.90 -28.84 -7.15
N TYR A 493 -4.35 -30.03 -6.90
CA TYR A 493 -4.89 -31.00 -5.96
C TYR A 493 -4.73 -30.55 -4.51
N ALA A 494 -3.59 -29.93 -4.17
CA ALA A 494 -3.39 -29.33 -2.85
C ALA A 494 -4.39 -28.20 -2.59
N ARG A 495 -4.64 -27.37 -3.62
CA ARG A 495 -5.66 -26.32 -3.58
C ARG A 495 -7.07 -26.89 -3.40
N LEU A 496 -7.41 -27.94 -4.15
CA LEU A 496 -8.69 -28.63 -4.03
C LEU A 496 -8.90 -29.14 -2.60
N LEU A 497 -7.95 -29.92 -2.07
CA LEU A 497 -8.05 -30.47 -0.72
C LEU A 497 -8.18 -29.39 0.36
N LYS A 498 -7.41 -28.31 0.24
CA LYS A 498 -7.46 -27.18 1.17
C LYS A 498 -8.83 -26.49 1.16
N GLN A 499 -9.39 -26.23 -0.02
CA GLN A 499 -10.70 -25.60 -0.16
C GLN A 499 -11.85 -26.55 0.23
N SER A 500 -11.77 -27.83 -0.09
CA SER A 500 -12.73 -28.85 0.35
C SER A 500 -12.72 -29.05 1.85
N SER A 501 -11.55 -28.96 2.51
CA SER A 501 -11.45 -29.04 3.97
C SER A 501 -12.21 -27.91 4.64
N ALA A 502 -12.03 -26.66 4.17
CA ALA A 502 -12.77 -25.51 4.68
C ALA A 502 -14.26 -25.59 4.36
N ALA A 503 -14.63 -25.96 3.13
CA ALA A 503 -16.02 -26.12 2.72
C ALA A 503 -16.75 -27.17 3.56
N LEU A 504 -16.08 -28.28 3.89
CA LEU A 504 -16.64 -29.33 4.72
C LEU A 504 -16.90 -28.81 6.14
N LEU A 505 -15.95 -28.08 6.73
CA LEU A 505 -16.14 -27.46 8.05
C LEU A 505 -17.29 -26.45 8.02
N ASN A 506 -17.38 -25.61 7.00
CA ASN A 506 -18.46 -24.65 6.83
C ASN A 506 -19.82 -25.33 6.70
N SER A 507 -19.91 -26.43 5.94
CA SER A 507 -21.16 -27.18 5.77
C SER A 507 -21.74 -27.72 7.07
N TYR A 508 -20.91 -27.88 8.12
CA TYR A 508 -21.34 -28.29 9.45
C TYR A 508 -21.51 -27.11 10.42
N SER A 509 -20.69 -26.06 10.29
CA SER A 509 -20.62 -24.97 11.27
C SER A 509 -21.38 -23.70 10.88
N ARG A 510 -21.83 -23.57 9.62
CA ARG A 510 -22.38 -22.32 9.09
C ARG A 510 -23.80 -22.56 8.56
N LEU A 511 -24.75 -21.82 9.15
CA LEU A 511 -26.14 -21.87 8.73
C LEU A 511 -26.27 -21.22 7.34
N GLY A 512 -26.86 -21.93 6.37
CA GLY A 512 -27.05 -21.42 5.01
C GLY A 512 -25.83 -21.55 4.09
N TYR A 513 -24.80 -22.32 4.46
CA TYR A 513 -23.71 -22.64 3.53
C TYR A 513 -24.26 -23.41 2.31
N PRO A 514 -23.87 -23.04 1.07
CA PRO A 514 -24.55 -23.50 -0.15
C PRO A 514 -24.35 -24.99 -0.47
N TYR A 515 -23.38 -25.66 0.17
CA TYR A 515 -23.11 -27.08 -0.04
C TYR A 515 -23.28 -27.88 1.25
N LYS A 516 -23.99 -29.00 1.17
CA LYS A 516 -24.04 -30.00 2.23
C LYS A 516 -22.72 -30.77 2.28
N ALA A 517 -22.42 -31.36 3.44
CA ALA A 517 -21.17 -32.09 3.66
C ALA A 517 -20.91 -33.20 2.62
N TRP A 518 -21.95 -33.91 2.17
CA TRP A 518 -21.81 -34.96 1.16
C TRP A 518 -21.49 -34.40 -0.24
N GLU A 519 -22.03 -33.23 -0.60
CA GLU A 519 -21.75 -32.56 -1.88
C GLU A 519 -20.29 -32.13 -1.93
N VAL A 520 -19.76 -31.57 -0.83
CA VAL A 520 -18.34 -31.21 -0.73
C VAL A 520 -17.44 -32.44 -0.93
N LYS A 521 -17.79 -33.59 -0.34
CA LYS A 521 -17.03 -34.84 -0.53
C LYS A 521 -17.08 -35.31 -1.99
N THR A 522 -18.24 -35.23 -2.63
CA THR A 522 -18.40 -35.60 -4.05
C THR A 522 -17.56 -34.71 -4.95
N LEU A 523 -17.59 -33.39 -4.74
CA LEU A 523 -16.81 -32.42 -5.53
C LEU A 523 -15.31 -32.64 -5.37
N LEU A 524 -14.84 -32.97 -4.15
CA LEU A 524 -13.45 -33.37 -3.93
C LEU A 524 -13.11 -34.61 -4.75
N LEU A 525 -13.91 -35.67 -4.65
CA LEU A 525 -13.64 -36.93 -5.36
C LEU A 525 -13.67 -36.77 -6.88
N GLN A 526 -14.57 -35.94 -7.42
CA GLN A 526 -14.61 -35.58 -8.83
C GLN A 526 -13.35 -34.80 -9.25
N GLY A 527 -12.89 -33.87 -8.41
CA GLY A 527 -11.67 -33.13 -8.68
C GLY A 527 -10.39 -33.99 -8.65
N LEU A 528 -10.43 -35.24 -8.15
CA LEU A 528 -9.25 -36.11 -8.14
C LEU A 528 -8.97 -36.79 -9.50
N PHE A 529 -9.90 -36.73 -10.46
CA PHE A 529 -9.75 -37.42 -11.75
C PHE A 529 -8.74 -36.74 -12.69
N SER A 530 -8.68 -35.40 -12.69
CA SER A 530 -7.72 -34.64 -13.51
C SER A 530 -7.30 -33.33 -12.84
N GLU A 531 -6.17 -32.77 -13.27
CA GLU A 531 -5.67 -31.52 -12.71
C GLU A 531 -6.58 -30.33 -13.05
N ASN A 532 -7.23 -30.37 -14.22
CA ASN A 532 -8.20 -29.36 -14.65
C ASN A 532 -9.47 -29.43 -13.78
N ASP A 533 -9.98 -30.63 -13.52
CA ASP A 533 -11.12 -30.83 -12.61
C ASP A 533 -10.75 -30.38 -11.19
N ALA A 534 -9.53 -30.68 -10.72
CA ALA A 534 -9.06 -30.23 -9.43
C ALA A 534 -9.07 -28.70 -9.32
N ALA A 535 -8.54 -28.01 -10.33
CA ALA A 535 -8.51 -26.55 -10.37
C ALA A 535 -9.93 -25.95 -10.41
N GLN A 536 -10.82 -26.52 -11.23
CA GLN A 536 -12.20 -26.05 -11.37
C GLN A 536 -13.00 -26.25 -10.08
N GLN A 537 -12.95 -27.45 -9.49
CA GLN A 537 -13.67 -27.76 -8.26
C GLN A 537 -13.11 -26.98 -7.05
N ALA A 538 -11.79 -26.78 -7.00
CA ALA A 538 -11.15 -25.93 -6.00
C ALA A 538 -11.67 -24.48 -6.10
N GLN A 539 -11.84 -23.96 -7.32
CA GLN A 539 -12.32 -22.60 -7.54
C GLN A 539 -13.80 -22.45 -7.17
N ILE A 540 -14.64 -23.45 -7.44
CA ILE A 540 -16.05 -23.48 -7.02
C ILE A 540 -16.15 -23.41 -5.50
N LEU A 541 -15.45 -24.30 -4.79
CA LEU A 541 -15.45 -24.36 -3.34
C LEU A 541 -14.82 -23.12 -2.70
N LYS A 542 -13.78 -22.55 -3.32
CA LYS A 542 -13.18 -21.29 -2.90
C LYS A 542 -14.20 -20.15 -2.93
N LYS A 543 -14.93 -19.98 -4.04
CA LYS A 543 -15.97 -18.94 -4.14
C LYS A 543 -17.03 -19.11 -3.06
N ALA A 544 -17.45 -20.33 -2.77
CA ALA A 544 -18.43 -20.61 -1.71
C ALA A 544 -17.88 -20.34 -0.31
N ASN A 545 -16.62 -20.68 -0.04
CA ASN A 545 -15.94 -20.36 1.21
C ASN A 545 -15.76 -18.84 1.41
N GLU A 546 -15.51 -18.10 0.34
CA GLU A 546 -15.37 -16.63 0.37
C GLU A 546 -16.72 -15.92 0.48
N ALA A 547 -17.79 -16.51 -0.06
CA ALA A 547 -19.16 -16.02 0.05
C ALA A 547 -19.81 -16.34 1.41
N CYS A 548 -19.28 -17.32 2.13
CA CYS A 548 -19.72 -17.70 3.47
C CYS A 548 -19.18 -16.72 4.52
N ASN A 549 -20.09 -16.14 5.31
CA ASN A 549 -19.77 -15.26 6.45
C ASN A 549 -20.32 -15.82 7.75
#